data_AF-A0AAJ6TNN4-F1
#
_entry.id   AF-A0AAJ6TNN4-F1
#
_cell.length_a   1.000
_cell.length_b   1.000
_cell.length_c   1.000
_cell.angle_alpha   90.00
_cell.angle_beta   90.00
_cell.angle_gamma   90.00
#
_symmetry.space_group_name_H-M   'P 1'
#
loop_
_entity.id
_entity.type
_entity.pdbx_description
1 polymer ?
#
loop_
_entity_poly.entity_id
_entity_poly.type
_entity_poly.pdbx_seq_one_letter_code
_entity_poly.pdbx_strand_id
1 'polypeptide(L)'
;MELSINICGQSSNQRDEECRKWQPESFPPEIPRDDDPKKMMDEKLYKYAAEDKSDELFGELRCVSSAELSSIIYTQVSPSGNSLLHVSASNGSKHVTELLLQHFPLLMVRKNFHDDTALHLAAGAGQLGTTTVLINKAKGHGGASDFPNFLEMKNNRGNTALHDAVVNGHDILARFLVSESSKLLYTENNERKSPLYVAVENSDEKMLTTLMDTVRDDVDLLNKLEGKSPVHAAVQGREKNIETNSEKKARPFAPER
;
A
#
# COMPACT_ATOMS: atom_id res chain seq x y z
N MET A 1 37.08 -43.20 -7.63
CA MET A 1 37.38 -42.06 -8.50
C MET A 1 36.05 -41.42 -8.83
N GLU A 2 35.74 -40.33 -8.12
CA GLU A 2 34.66 -39.43 -8.45
C GLU A 2 35.00 -38.65 -9.72
N LEU A 3 34.01 -38.39 -10.56
CA LEU A 3 33.98 -37.21 -11.41
C LEU A 3 32.55 -36.66 -11.37
N SER A 4 32.40 -35.65 -10.51
CA SER A 4 31.20 -34.85 -10.30
C SER A 4 31.00 -33.89 -11.48
N ILE A 5 29.79 -33.89 -12.05
CA ILE A 5 29.38 -32.96 -13.11
C ILE A 5 28.98 -31.65 -12.43
N ASN A 6 29.79 -30.61 -12.66
CA ASN A 6 29.54 -29.26 -12.16
C ASN A 6 28.91 -28.43 -13.29
N ILE A 7 27.60 -28.19 -13.21
CA ILE A 7 26.89 -27.22 -14.05
C ILE A 7 26.25 -26.21 -13.10
N CYS A 8 27.00 -25.18 -12.73
CA CYS A 8 26.45 -23.98 -12.11
C CYS A 8 27.41 -22.81 -12.39
N GLY A 9 26.91 -21.69 -12.94
CA GLY A 9 27.66 -20.43 -12.87
C GLY A 9 27.55 -19.41 -14.00
N GLN A 10 26.63 -19.51 -14.98
CA GLN A 10 26.59 -18.51 -16.08
C GLN A 10 25.28 -17.73 -16.30
N SER A 11 24.26 -17.83 -15.45
CA SER A 11 22.99 -17.11 -15.69
C SER A 11 22.65 -15.94 -14.74
N SER A 12 23.39 -15.69 -13.65
CA SER A 12 23.12 -14.56 -12.74
C SER A 12 23.88 -13.29 -13.13
N ASN A 13 25.19 -13.41 -13.40
CA ASN A 13 26.07 -12.25 -13.50
C ASN A 13 25.83 -11.35 -14.72
N GLN A 14 25.30 -11.88 -15.82
CA GLN A 14 25.02 -11.09 -17.03
C GLN A 14 23.76 -10.23 -16.89
N ARG A 15 22.77 -10.69 -16.11
CA ARG A 15 21.54 -9.93 -15.80
C ARG A 15 21.84 -8.73 -14.89
N ASP A 16 22.77 -8.90 -13.97
CA ASP A 16 23.12 -7.85 -13.00
C ASP A 16 24.02 -6.75 -13.60
N GLU A 17 24.80 -7.05 -14.64
CA GLU A 17 25.69 -6.07 -15.28
C GLU A 17 24.95 -5.07 -16.20
N GLU A 18 23.91 -5.49 -16.91
CA GLU A 18 23.13 -4.58 -17.78
C GLU A 18 22.30 -3.56 -16.99
N CYS A 19 21.89 -3.92 -15.77
CA CYS A 19 21.09 -3.09 -14.88
C CYS A 19 21.86 -1.92 -14.24
N ARG A 20 23.20 -1.93 -14.32
CA ARG A 20 24.04 -0.81 -13.85
C ARG A 20 23.89 0.48 -14.68
N LYS A 21 23.20 0.41 -15.83
CA LYS A 21 22.95 1.57 -16.70
C LYS A 21 21.76 2.42 -16.26
N TRP A 22 20.97 1.97 -15.27
CA TRP A 22 19.74 2.63 -14.85
C TRP A 22 20.04 3.61 -13.71
N GLN A 23 20.19 4.90 -14.04
CA GLN A 23 20.47 5.96 -13.07
C GLN A 23 19.18 6.33 -12.31
N PRO A 24 19.25 6.64 -11.00
CA PRO A 24 18.12 7.13 -10.24
C PRO A 24 17.79 8.57 -10.65
N GLU A 25 16.94 8.73 -11.65
CA GLU A 25 16.38 10.03 -12.00
C GLU A 25 15.27 10.38 -11.00
N SER A 26 15.29 11.62 -10.50
CA SER A 26 14.19 12.16 -9.69
C SER A 26 12.89 12.08 -10.47
N PHE A 27 11.79 11.70 -9.81
CA PHE A 27 10.47 11.70 -10.47
C PHE A 27 10.17 13.06 -11.08
N PRO A 28 9.56 13.11 -12.28
CA PRO A 28 9.12 14.37 -12.85
C PRO A 28 8.20 15.08 -11.83
N PRO A 29 8.36 16.39 -11.64
CA PRO A 29 7.67 17.14 -10.58
C PRO A 29 6.15 17.14 -10.75
N GLU A 30 5.66 16.88 -11.96
CA GLU A 30 4.24 16.74 -12.26
C GLU A 30 3.97 15.36 -12.86
N ILE A 31 3.02 14.63 -12.27
CA ILE A 31 2.45 13.44 -12.90
C ILE A 31 1.63 13.94 -14.10
N PRO A 32 1.90 13.47 -15.32
CA PRO A 32 1.25 13.99 -16.52
C PRO A 32 -0.26 13.88 -16.45
N ARG A 33 -1.00 14.94 -16.81
CA ARG A 33 -2.48 14.90 -16.86
C ARG A 33 -2.97 14.01 -18.00
N ASP A 34 -4.22 13.57 -17.86
CA ASP A 34 -4.93 12.57 -18.68
C ASP A 34 -5.00 12.90 -20.19
N ASP A 35 -4.58 14.10 -20.60
CA ASP A 35 -4.69 14.65 -21.95
C ASP A 35 -3.41 14.55 -22.81
N ASP A 36 -2.32 13.97 -22.31
CA ASP A 36 -1.08 13.73 -23.08
C ASP A 36 -0.92 12.25 -23.49
N PRO A 37 -1.28 11.86 -24.73
CA PRO A 37 -1.24 10.47 -25.18
C PRO A 37 0.16 9.86 -25.15
N LYS A 38 1.23 10.67 -25.17
CA LYS A 38 2.61 10.19 -25.14
C LYS A 38 3.07 9.73 -23.75
N LYS A 39 2.20 9.88 -22.75
CA LYS A 39 2.49 9.56 -21.35
C LYS A 39 1.51 8.56 -20.75
N MET A 40 0.59 8.03 -21.58
CA MET A 40 -0.21 6.87 -21.24
C MET A 40 0.64 5.60 -21.31
N MET A 41 0.43 4.73 -20.33
CA MET A 41 1.04 3.41 -20.30
C MET A 41 0.50 2.58 -21.45
N ASP A 42 1.42 1.98 -22.19
CA ASP A 42 1.08 1.05 -23.26
C ASP A 42 0.21 -0.11 -22.73
N GLU A 43 -0.83 -0.48 -23.49
CA GLU A 43 -1.82 -1.50 -23.10
C GLU A 43 -1.16 -2.85 -22.81
N LYS A 44 -0.12 -3.22 -23.57
CA LYS A 44 0.62 -4.47 -23.40
C LYS A 44 1.42 -4.44 -22.10
N LEU A 45 2.07 -3.32 -21.79
CA LEU A 45 2.81 -3.15 -20.54
C LEU A 45 1.87 -3.17 -19.32
N TYR A 46 0.71 -2.51 -19.43
CA TYR A 46 -0.33 -2.57 -18.41
C TYR A 46 -0.77 -4.02 -18.17
N LYS A 47 -1.08 -4.76 -19.24
CA LYS A 47 -1.48 -6.17 -19.16
C LYS A 47 -0.41 -7.03 -18.52
N TYR A 48 0.86 -6.81 -18.86
CA TYR A 48 1.95 -7.56 -18.25
C TYR A 48 2.06 -7.31 -16.75
N ALA A 49 1.91 -6.05 -16.34
CA ALA A 49 1.91 -5.69 -14.93
C ALA A 49 0.70 -6.25 -14.18
N ALA A 50 -0.49 -6.26 -14.79
CA ALA A 50 -1.72 -6.73 -14.15
C ALA A 50 -1.83 -8.27 -14.09
N GLU A 51 -1.26 -8.99 -15.06
CA GLU A 51 -1.37 -10.46 -15.17
C GLU A 51 -0.13 -11.20 -14.64
N ASP A 52 0.78 -10.52 -13.96
CA ASP A 52 2.05 -11.06 -13.42
C ASP A 52 2.98 -11.70 -14.46
N LYS A 53 3.01 -11.15 -15.67
CA LYS A 53 3.85 -11.60 -16.79
C LYS A 53 5.25 -11.00 -16.74
N SER A 54 6.01 -11.41 -15.73
CA SER A 54 7.34 -10.84 -15.44
C SER A 54 8.37 -11.09 -16.55
N ASP A 55 8.36 -12.27 -17.18
CA ASP A 55 9.30 -12.61 -18.25
C ASP A 55 9.04 -11.79 -19.52
N GLU A 56 7.77 -11.64 -19.91
CA GLU A 56 7.38 -10.82 -21.06
C GLU A 56 7.66 -9.35 -20.81
N LEU A 57 7.36 -8.83 -19.62
CA LEU A 57 7.72 -7.47 -19.25
C LEU A 57 9.23 -7.25 -19.34
N PHE A 58 10.03 -8.15 -18.76
CA PHE A 58 11.49 -8.05 -18.84
C PHE A 58 11.99 -8.11 -20.28
N GLY A 59 11.39 -8.97 -21.11
CA GLY A 59 11.69 -9.07 -22.54
C GLY A 59 11.52 -7.74 -23.26
N GLU A 60 10.40 -7.04 -23.05
CA GLU A 60 10.15 -5.71 -23.63
C GLU A 60 11.13 -4.67 -23.09
N LEU A 61 11.27 -4.56 -21.76
CA LEU A 61 12.13 -3.56 -21.13
C LEU A 61 13.61 -3.71 -21.53
N ARG A 62 14.07 -4.93 -21.85
CA ARG A 62 15.43 -5.18 -22.33
C ARG A 62 15.66 -4.70 -23.77
N CYS A 63 14.62 -4.65 -24.60
CA CYS A 63 14.77 -4.37 -26.04
C CYS A 63 14.61 -2.89 -26.40
N VAL A 64 14.18 -2.05 -25.45
CA VAL A 64 13.97 -0.61 -25.67
C VAL A 64 15.25 0.20 -25.46
N SER A 65 15.28 1.41 -26.03
CA SER A 65 16.37 2.36 -25.79
C SER A 65 16.39 2.86 -24.33
N SER A 66 17.51 3.37 -23.84
CA SER A 66 17.60 3.90 -22.46
C SER A 66 16.61 5.07 -22.21
N ALA A 67 16.37 5.90 -23.23
CA ALA A 67 15.43 7.03 -23.12
C ALA A 67 13.98 6.53 -23.04
N GLU A 68 13.65 5.50 -23.84
CA GLU A 68 12.35 4.86 -23.82
C GLU A 68 12.11 4.09 -22.52
N LEU A 69 13.12 3.40 -22.00
CA LEU A 69 13.05 2.75 -20.70
C LEU A 69 12.76 3.76 -19.57
N SER A 70 13.49 4.89 -19.53
CA SER A 70 13.23 5.94 -18.53
C SER A 70 11.80 6.47 -18.67
N SER A 71 11.33 6.68 -19.91
CA SER A 71 9.94 7.07 -20.18
C SER A 71 8.93 6.04 -19.64
N ILE A 72 9.08 4.75 -19.96
CA ILE A 72 8.20 3.67 -19.50
C ILE A 72 8.16 3.59 -17.98
N ILE A 73 9.32 3.61 -17.33
CA ILE A 73 9.43 3.38 -15.88
C ILE A 73 8.97 4.60 -15.07
N TYR A 74 9.40 5.80 -15.45
CA TYR A 74 9.24 7.00 -14.61
C TYR A 74 8.16 7.96 -15.10
N THR A 75 7.80 7.93 -16.38
CA THR A 75 6.87 8.91 -16.96
C THR A 75 5.50 8.31 -17.26
N GLN A 76 5.45 7.14 -17.89
CA GLN A 76 4.19 6.52 -18.30
C GLN A 76 3.33 6.10 -17.10
N VAL A 77 2.03 6.35 -17.23
CA VAL A 77 1.01 6.05 -16.20
C VAL A 77 -0.31 5.60 -16.80
N SER A 78 -1.15 4.94 -16.00
CA SER A 78 -2.58 4.76 -16.33
C SER A 78 -3.35 6.08 -16.21
N PRO A 79 -4.64 6.13 -16.61
CA PRO A 79 -5.50 7.32 -16.42
C PRO A 79 -5.67 7.79 -14.97
N SER A 80 -5.38 6.94 -13.98
CA SER A 80 -5.38 7.30 -12.55
C SER A 80 -3.98 7.68 -12.02
N GLY A 81 -3.00 7.83 -12.91
CA GLY A 81 -1.62 8.15 -12.54
C GLY A 81 -0.83 6.94 -12.03
N ASN A 82 -1.31 5.70 -12.24
CA ASN A 82 -0.64 4.51 -11.74
C ASN A 82 0.58 4.15 -12.60
N SER A 83 1.75 4.05 -11.97
CA SER A 83 2.94 3.44 -12.57
C SER A 83 2.80 1.92 -12.70
N LEU A 84 3.76 1.26 -13.36
CA LEU A 84 3.77 -0.21 -13.47
C LEU A 84 3.73 -0.90 -12.09
N LEU A 85 4.42 -0.32 -11.10
CA LEU A 85 4.43 -0.85 -9.73
C LEU A 85 3.06 -0.73 -9.05
N HIS A 86 2.32 0.35 -9.30
CA HIS A 86 0.97 0.51 -8.78
C HIS A 86 0.02 -0.55 -9.37
N VAL A 87 0.11 -0.77 -10.68
CA VAL A 87 -0.70 -1.77 -11.39
C VAL A 87 -0.39 -3.19 -10.92
N SER A 88 0.90 -3.55 -10.80
CA SER A 88 1.28 -4.88 -10.31
C SER A 88 0.88 -5.09 -8.84
N ALA A 89 0.99 -4.03 -8.03
CA ALA A 89 0.61 -4.07 -6.62
C ALA A 89 -0.89 -4.29 -6.41
N SER A 90 -1.76 -3.56 -7.13
CA SER A 90 -3.21 -3.71 -7.00
C SER A 90 -3.72 -5.08 -7.47
N ASN A 91 -3.07 -5.68 -8.47
CA ASN A 91 -3.47 -6.96 -9.04
C ASN A 91 -2.82 -8.18 -8.36
N GLY A 92 -1.95 -7.99 -7.37
CA GLY A 92 -1.28 -9.10 -6.70
C GLY A 92 -0.17 -9.74 -7.51
N SER A 93 0.35 -9.03 -8.52
CA SER A 93 1.39 -9.50 -9.43
C SER A 93 2.76 -9.44 -8.77
N LYS A 94 3.08 -10.51 -8.04
CA LYS A 94 4.24 -10.60 -7.16
C LYS A 94 5.56 -10.57 -7.94
N HIS A 95 5.68 -11.33 -9.02
CA HIS A 95 6.92 -11.46 -9.78
C HIS A 95 7.26 -10.17 -10.51
N VAL A 96 6.25 -9.51 -11.10
CA VAL A 96 6.44 -8.17 -11.68
C VAL A 96 6.85 -7.16 -10.62
N THR A 97 6.22 -7.19 -9.44
CA THR A 97 6.57 -6.30 -8.33
C THR A 97 8.02 -6.51 -7.88
N GLU A 98 8.46 -7.76 -7.74
CA GLU A 98 9.85 -8.11 -7.39
C GLU A 98 10.84 -7.62 -8.45
N LEU A 99 10.54 -7.85 -9.74
CA LEU A 99 11.36 -7.40 -10.87
C LEU A 99 11.52 -5.87 -10.86
N LEU A 100 10.40 -5.14 -10.77
CA LEU A 100 10.41 -3.67 -10.77
C LEU A 100 11.20 -3.12 -9.59
N LEU A 101 11.04 -3.66 -8.39
CA LEU A 101 11.76 -3.17 -7.20
C LEU A 101 13.22 -3.60 -7.14
N GLN A 102 13.59 -4.72 -7.75
CA GLN A 102 14.99 -5.13 -7.87
C GLN A 102 15.80 -4.12 -8.69
N HIS A 103 15.16 -3.51 -9.69
CA HIS A 103 15.83 -2.69 -10.68
C HIS A 103 15.54 -1.20 -10.57
N PHE A 104 14.36 -0.84 -10.08
CA PHE A 104 13.85 0.53 -9.99
C PHE A 104 13.26 0.79 -8.59
N PRO A 105 14.07 0.66 -7.52
CA PRO A 105 13.58 0.71 -6.14
C PRO A 105 12.90 2.04 -5.78
N LEU A 106 13.25 3.14 -6.45
CA LEU A 106 12.59 4.44 -6.26
C LEU A 106 11.08 4.39 -6.51
N LEU A 107 10.59 3.50 -7.39
CA LEU A 107 9.16 3.35 -7.65
C LEU A 107 8.33 3.10 -6.39
N MET A 108 8.95 2.53 -5.35
CA MET A 108 8.33 2.29 -4.06
C MET A 108 7.67 3.53 -3.46
N VAL A 109 8.32 4.70 -3.57
CA VAL A 109 7.79 5.96 -3.00
C VAL A 109 7.02 6.81 -4.01
N ARG A 110 6.86 6.31 -5.25
CA ARG A 110 6.08 7.02 -6.28
C ARG A 110 4.61 7.07 -5.86
N LYS A 111 3.99 8.22 -6.08
CA LYS A 111 2.58 8.48 -5.84
C LYS A 111 1.80 8.56 -7.14
N ASN A 112 0.54 8.14 -7.14
CA ASN A 112 -0.42 8.35 -8.24
C ASN A 112 -1.23 9.66 -8.05
N PHE A 113 -2.30 9.90 -8.82
CA PHE A 113 -3.13 11.11 -8.68
C PHE A 113 -3.92 11.22 -7.37
N HIS A 114 -4.03 10.12 -6.63
CA HIS A 114 -4.64 10.10 -5.31
C HIS A 114 -3.61 10.17 -4.19
N ASP A 115 -2.34 10.43 -4.51
CA ASP A 115 -1.20 10.31 -3.62
C ASP A 115 -1.00 8.90 -3.04
N ASP A 116 -1.65 7.89 -3.62
CA ASP A 116 -1.45 6.49 -3.22
C ASP A 116 -0.08 6.03 -3.69
N THR A 117 0.59 5.26 -2.84
CA THR A 117 1.74 4.45 -3.23
C THR A 117 1.28 3.06 -3.64
N ALA A 118 2.19 2.26 -4.22
CA ALA A 118 1.93 0.85 -4.49
C ALA A 118 1.44 0.07 -3.25
N LEU A 119 1.90 0.43 -2.05
CA LEU A 119 1.47 -0.21 -0.80
C LEU A 119 -0.01 0.08 -0.47
N HIS A 120 -0.50 1.29 -0.74
CA HIS A 120 -1.92 1.63 -0.56
C HIS A 120 -2.80 0.75 -1.45
N LEU A 121 -2.44 0.64 -2.73
CA LEU A 121 -3.21 -0.15 -3.69
C LEU A 121 -3.17 -1.66 -3.40
N ALA A 122 -2.00 -2.20 -3.02
CA ALA A 122 -1.91 -3.61 -2.60
C ALA A 122 -2.75 -3.89 -1.35
N ALA A 123 -2.70 -2.99 -0.36
CA ALA A 123 -3.44 -3.13 0.88
C ALA A 123 -4.96 -3.01 0.67
N GLY A 124 -5.41 -2.01 -0.09
CA GLY A 124 -6.83 -1.82 -0.43
C GLY A 124 -7.40 -2.95 -1.29
N ALA A 125 -6.58 -3.63 -2.09
CA ALA A 125 -6.96 -4.80 -2.88
C ALA A 125 -6.78 -6.15 -2.15
N GLY A 126 -6.28 -6.16 -0.90
CA GLY A 126 -6.13 -7.39 -0.12
C GLY A 126 -4.96 -8.28 -0.56
N GLN A 127 -3.99 -7.73 -1.31
CA GLN A 127 -2.90 -8.48 -1.94
C GLN A 127 -1.77 -8.76 -0.95
N LEU A 128 -1.97 -9.73 -0.05
CA LEU A 128 -1.02 -10.04 1.03
C LEU A 128 0.37 -10.40 0.50
N GLY A 129 0.46 -11.28 -0.49
CA GLY A 129 1.74 -11.74 -1.05
C GLY A 129 2.59 -10.59 -1.61
N THR A 130 1.95 -9.69 -2.35
CA THR A 130 2.61 -8.51 -2.92
C THR A 130 2.94 -7.46 -1.87
N THR A 131 2.06 -7.26 -0.89
CA THR A 131 2.31 -6.40 0.29
C THR A 131 3.56 -6.84 1.04
N THR A 132 3.72 -8.15 1.27
CA THR A 132 4.92 -8.72 1.89
C THR A 132 6.19 -8.42 1.10
N VAL A 133 6.14 -8.52 -0.24
CA VAL A 133 7.28 -8.16 -1.11
C VAL A 133 7.65 -6.69 -0.96
N LEU A 134 6.66 -5.78 -1.06
CA LEU A 134 6.89 -4.34 -0.96
C LEU A 134 7.57 -3.97 0.37
N ILE A 135 7.08 -4.52 1.49
CA ILE A 135 7.62 -4.26 2.83
C ILE A 135 9.03 -4.84 2.99
N ASN A 136 9.27 -6.07 2.53
CA ASN A 136 10.58 -6.70 2.61
C ASN A 136 11.63 -5.94 1.78
N LYS A 137 11.25 -5.46 0.59
CA LYS A 137 12.13 -4.60 -0.22
C LYS A 137 12.40 -3.27 0.49
N ALA A 138 11.39 -2.64 1.08
CA ALA A 138 11.57 -1.42 1.86
C ALA A 138 12.57 -1.60 3.01
N LYS A 139 12.47 -2.69 3.77
CA LYS A 139 13.42 -3.04 4.85
C LYS A 139 14.83 -3.30 4.32
N GLY A 140 14.97 -4.00 3.19
CA GLY A 140 16.26 -4.31 2.57
C GLY A 140 17.00 -3.07 2.04
N HIS A 141 16.26 -2.03 1.66
CA HIS A 141 16.83 -0.72 1.29
C HIS A 141 17.01 0.22 2.51
N GLY A 142 16.38 -0.10 3.65
CA GLY A 142 16.21 0.75 4.82
C GLY A 142 17.21 0.55 5.96
N GLY A 143 18.51 0.46 5.65
CA GLY A 143 19.58 0.75 6.61
C GLY A 143 20.04 2.22 6.59
N ALA A 144 19.56 3.00 5.61
CA ALA A 144 19.87 4.42 5.47
C ALA A 144 18.71 5.28 5.99
N SER A 145 19.04 6.25 6.83
CA SER A 145 18.18 7.26 7.47
C SER A 145 17.33 8.14 6.53
N ASP A 146 17.44 7.93 5.21
CA ASP A 146 17.01 8.89 4.20
C ASP A 146 15.74 8.48 3.46
N PHE A 147 15.24 7.25 3.65
CA PHE A 147 13.94 6.86 3.14
C PHE A 147 12.84 7.22 4.15
N PRO A 148 11.76 7.92 3.73
CA PRO A 148 10.61 8.15 4.59
C PRO A 148 10.06 6.80 5.06
N ASN A 149 9.49 6.75 6.26
CA ASN A 149 8.89 5.52 6.76
C ASN A 149 7.74 5.08 5.82
N PHE A 150 8.05 4.13 4.93
CA PHE A 150 7.20 3.72 3.81
C PHE A 150 5.82 3.27 4.29
N LEU A 151 5.75 2.63 5.47
CA LEU A 151 4.50 2.19 6.09
C LEU A 151 3.62 3.35 6.56
N GLU A 152 4.22 4.50 6.91
CA GLU A 152 3.52 5.69 7.42
C GLU A 152 3.20 6.71 6.31
N MET A 153 3.57 6.43 5.05
CA MET A 153 3.22 7.32 3.93
C MET A 153 1.70 7.46 3.84
N LYS A 154 1.27 8.70 3.56
CA LYS A 154 -0.14 9.06 3.48
C LYS A 154 -0.53 9.48 2.06
N ASN A 155 -1.71 9.02 1.65
CA ASN A 155 -2.37 9.47 0.43
C ASN A 155 -3.09 10.81 0.63
N ASN A 156 -3.86 11.27 -0.37
CA ASN A 156 -4.51 12.59 -0.35
C ASN A 156 -5.63 12.71 0.71
N ARG A 157 -6.12 11.58 1.24
CA ARG A 157 -7.08 11.51 2.35
C ARG A 157 -6.39 11.50 3.72
N GLY A 158 -5.05 11.49 3.73
CA GLY A 158 -4.27 11.26 4.94
C GLY A 158 -4.27 9.80 5.37
N ASN A 159 -4.85 8.89 4.59
CA ASN A 159 -4.88 7.46 4.88
C ASN A 159 -3.48 6.88 4.69
N THR A 160 -3.12 5.96 5.57
CA THR A 160 -2.03 4.99 5.35
C THR A 160 -2.59 3.73 4.71
N ALA A 161 -1.73 2.85 4.20
CA ALA A 161 -2.14 1.55 3.67
C ALA A 161 -2.97 0.70 4.67
N LEU A 162 -2.75 0.85 5.99
CA LEU A 162 -3.58 0.17 6.99
C LEU A 162 -5.02 0.71 7.01
N HIS A 163 -5.24 2.00 6.77
CA HIS A 163 -6.61 2.51 6.63
C HIS A 163 -7.31 1.84 5.46
N ASP A 164 -6.65 1.74 4.30
CA ASP A 164 -7.26 1.17 3.11
C ASP A 164 -7.54 -0.33 3.28
N ALA A 165 -6.66 -1.08 3.97
CA ALA A 165 -6.92 -2.47 4.34
C ALA A 165 -8.16 -2.61 5.25
N VAL A 166 -8.30 -1.72 6.24
CA VAL A 166 -9.43 -1.73 7.19
C VAL A 166 -10.74 -1.34 6.50
N VAL A 167 -10.73 -0.27 5.70
CA VAL A 167 -11.92 0.22 4.97
C VAL A 167 -12.47 -0.86 4.03
N ASN A 168 -11.59 -1.65 3.41
CA ASN A 168 -11.98 -2.72 2.49
C ASN A 168 -12.15 -4.10 3.15
N GLY A 169 -12.01 -4.21 4.48
CA GLY A 169 -12.30 -5.44 5.22
C GLY A 169 -11.23 -6.54 5.11
N HIS A 170 -9.98 -6.20 4.75
CA HIS A 170 -8.89 -7.17 4.56
C HIS A 170 -8.19 -7.53 5.88
N ASP A 171 -8.88 -8.28 6.74
CA ASP A 171 -8.43 -8.55 8.13
C ASP A 171 -7.05 -9.19 8.24
N ILE A 172 -6.74 -10.20 7.41
CA ILE A 172 -5.44 -10.89 7.43
C ILE A 172 -4.31 -9.91 7.07
N LEU A 173 -4.54 -9.06 6.08
CA LEU A 173 -3.55 -8.07 5.63
C LEU A 173 -3.40 -6.94 6.65
N ALA A 174 -4.50 -6.47 7.23
CA ALA A 174 -4.48 -5.49 8.31
C ALA A 174 -3.68 -6.00 9.52
N ARG A 175 -3.89 -7.27 9.92
CA ARG A 175 -3.09 -7.95 10.96
C ARG A 175 -1.61 -7.92 10.63
N PHE A 176 -1.27 -8.24 9.38
CA PHE A 176 0.11 -8.25 8.91
C PHE A 176 0.74 -6.85 9.00
N LEU A 177 0.07 -5.81 8.50
CA LEU A 177 0.58 -4.43 8.58
C LEU A 177 0.78 -3.95 10.03
N VAL A 178 -0.10 -4.34 10.96
CA VAL A 178 0.07 -4.01 12.39
C VAL A 178 1.27 -4.75 12.99
N SER A 179 1.49 -6.02 12.61
CA SER A 179 2.68 -6.77 13.05
C SER A 179 4.00 -6.18 12.53
N GLU A 180 3.93 -5.47 11.40
CA GLU A 180 5.06 -4.76 10.80
C GLU A 180 5.33 -3.42 11.48
N SER A 181 4.28 -2.68 11.85
CA SER A 181 4.38 -1.47 12.64
C SER A 181 3.06 -1.15 13.33
N SER A 182 3.01 -1.40 14.62
CA SER A 182 1.83 -1.18 15.46
C SER A 182 1.44 0.30 15.63
N LYS A 183 2.38 1.23 15.41
CA LYS A 183 2.12 2.69 15.37
C LYS A 183 1.04 3.07 14.35
N LEU A 184 0.86 2.27 13.29
CA LEU A 184 -0.15 2.53 12.26
C LEU A 184 -1.58 2.55 12.80
N LEU A 185 -1.86 1.81 13.89
CA LEU A 185 -3.20 1.74 14.51
C LEU A 185 -3.78 3.07 14.96
N TYR A 186 -2.91 4.03 15.29
CA TYR A 186 -3.26 5.34 15.84
C TYR A 186 -2.94 6.49 14.90
N THR A 187 -2.39 6.19 13.72
CA THR A 187 -2.09 7.23 12.75
C THR A 187 -3.41 7.81 12.27
N GLU A 188 -3.67 9.08 12.57
CA GLU A 188 -4.90 9.75 12.14
C GLU A 188 -4.81 10.17 10.67
N ASN A 189 -5.89 9.97 9.92
CA ASN A 189 -6.07 10.55 8.59
C ASN A 189 -6.55 12.01 8.67
N ASN A 190 -6.91 12.61 7.53
CA ASN A 190 -7.36 14.01 7.48
C ASN A 190 -8.70 14.25 8.21
N GLU A 191 -9.49 13.20 8.42
CA GLU A 191 -10.74 13.24 9.21
C GLU A 191 -10.49 13.01 10.71
N ARG A 192 -9.22 12.96 11.16
CA ARG A 192 -8.85 12.63 12.54
C ARG A 192 -9.23 11.20 12.95
N LYS A 193 -9.43 10.31 11.98
CA LYS A 193 -9.78 8.90 12.23
C LYS A 193 -8.52 8.06 12.09
N SER A 194 -8.28 7.17 13.05
CA SER A 194 -7.26 6.14 12.93
C SER A 194 -7.86 4.85 12.35
N PRO A 195 -7.06 3.88 11.85
CA PRO A 195 -7.59 2.61 11.35
C PRO A 195 -8.43 1.88 12.41
N LEU A 196 -8.02 1.96 13.67
CA LEU A 196 -8.78 1.38 14.77
C LEU A 196 -10.14 2.07 14.97
N TYR A 197 -10.20 3.40 14.84
CA TYR A 197 -11.46 4.13 14.87
C TYR A 197 -12.36 3.75 13.69
N VAL A 198 -11.81 3.61 12.48
CA VAL A 198 -12.58 3.22 11.29
C VAL A 198 -13.24 1.84 11.48
N ALA A 199 -12.52 0.86 12.06
CA ALA A 199 -13.10 -0.46 12.36
C ALA A 199 -14.31 -0.36 13.32
N VAL A 200 -14.23 0.51 14.32
CA VAL A 200 -15.34 0.80 15.23
C VAL A 200 -16.50 1.49 14.53
N GLU A 201 -16.21 2.54 13.74
CA GLU A 201 -17.22 3.33 13.03
C GLU A 201 -18.04 2.44 12.07
N ASN A 202 -17.35 1.50 11.40
CA ASN A 202 -17.97 0.53 10.51
C ASN A 202 -18.71 -0.61 11.26
N SER A 203 -18.65 -0.65 12.60
CA SER A 203 -19.16 -1.76 13.42
C SER A 203 -18.57 -3.13 13.01
N ASP A 204 -17.32 -3.15 12.55
CA ASP A 204 -16.62 -4.37 12.12
C ASP A 204 -15.91 -5.01 13.32
N GLU A 205 -16.66 -5.81 14.08
CA GLU A 205 -16.16 -6.50 15.28
C GLU A 205 -15.01 -7.47 14.97
N LYS A 206 -15.01 -8.09 13.78
CA LYS A 206 -13.96 -9.04 13.36
C LYS A 206 -12.65 -8.29 13.11
N MET A 207 -12.70 -7.19 12.35
CA MET A 207 -11.53 -6.35 12.11
C MET A 207 -11.00 -5.76 13.41
N LEU A 208 -11.88 -5.21 14.25
CA LEU A 208 -11.51 -4.67 15.56
C LEU A 208 -10.77 -5.71 16.41
N THR A 209 -11.31 -6.92 16.50
CA THR A 209 -10.70 -8.03 17.25
C THR A 209 -9.34 -8.39 16.66
N THR A 210 -9.23 -8.47 15.34
CA THR A 210 -7.98 -8.80 14.64
C THR A 210 -6.88 -7.75 14.91
N LEU A 211 -7.22 -6.47 14.87
CA LEU A 211 -6.29 -5.37 15.18
C LEU A 211 -5.84 -5.40 16.65
N MET A 212 -6.78 -5.64 17.58
CA MET A 212 -6.51 -5.68 19.02
C MET A 212 -5.71 -6.90 19.46
N ASP A 213 -5.98 -8.07 18.88
CA ASP A 213 -5.24 -9.29 19.20
C ASP A 213 -3.77 -9.20 18.78
N THR A 214 -3.45 -8.38 17.79
CA THR A 214 -2.07 -8.20 17.31
C THR A 214 -1.20 -7.38 18.27
N VAL A 215 -1.79 -6.53 19.11
CA VAL A 215 -1.06 -5.64 20.05
C VAL A 215 -1.22 -6.02 21.51
N ARG A 216 -1.90 -7.12 21.81
CA ARG A 216 -2.21 -7.57 23.18
C ARG A 216 -0.96 -7.75 24.05
N ASP A 217 0.17 -8.09 23.45
CA ASP A 217 1.42 -8.36 24.18
C ASP A 217 2.36 -7.14 24.25
N ASP A 218 2.02 -6.01 23.62
CA ASP A 218 2.80 -4.78 23.65
C ASP A 218 2.26 -3.82 24.72
N VAL A 219 2.76 -4.02 25.94
CA VAL A 219 2.37 -3.25 27.14
C VAL A 219 2.62 -1.75 26.97
N ASP A 220 3.65 -1.35 26.24
CA ASP A 220 3.97 0.07 26.01
C ASP A 220 2.94 0.74 25.10
N LEU A 221 2.41 0.03 24.11
CA LEU A 221 1.29 0.50 23.29
C LEU A 221 -0.02 0.52 24.06
N LEU A 222 -0.29 -0.50 24.89
CA LEU A 222 -1.46 -0.53 25.76
C LEU A 222 -1.48 0.63 26.77
N ASN A 223 -0.31 1.05 27.25
CA ASN A 223 -0.20 2.22 28.13
C ASN A 223 -0.38 3.54 27.35
N LYS A 224 0.14 3.64 26.11
CA LYS A 224 -0.11 4.80 25.22
C LYS A 224 -1.56 4.92 24.76
N LEU A 225 -2.30 3.81 24.84
CA LEU A 225 -3.73 3.71 24.57
C LEU A 225 -4.59 4.30 25.70
N GLU A 226 -4.06 4.40 26.91
CA GLU A 226 -4.78 4.93 28.08
C GLU A 226 -5.08 6.43 27.87
N GLY A 227 -6.37 6.81 27.86
CA GLY A 227 -6.82 8.21 27.69
C GLY A 227 -6.93 8.75 26.25
N LYS A 228 -6.45 8.02 25.23
CA LYS A 228 -6.62 8.33 23.78
C LYS A 228 -7.30 7.22 23.00
N SER A 229 -7.82 6.21 23.69
CA SER A 229 -8.34 5.00 23.08
C SER A 229 -9.49 5.31 22.12
N PRO A 230 -9.43 4.84 20.86
CA PRO A 230 -10.59 4.81 19.95
C PRO A 230 -11.77 4.03 20.53
N VAL A 231 -11.56 3.16 21.53
CA VAL A 231 -12.63 2.55 22.34
C VAL A 231 -13.36 3.60 23.19
N HIS A 232 -12.67 4.62 23.71
CA HIS A 232 -13.30 5.74 24.41
C HIS A 232 -14.20 6.55 23.46
N ALA A 233 -13.77 6.74 22.21
CA ALA A 233 -14.59 7.35 21.16
C ALA A 233 -15.74 6.43 20.70
N ALA A 234 -15.52 5.10 20.65
CA ALA A 234 -16.54 4.08 20.38
C ALA A 234 -17.69 4.10 21.42
N VAL A 235 -17.32 4.21 22.70
CA VAL A 235 -18.26 4.31 23.82
C VAL A 235 -19.03 5.63 23.75
N GLN A 236 -18.35 6.76 23.52
CA GLN A 236 -19.03 8.06 23.33
C GLN A 236 -19.95 8.07 22.09
N GLY A 237 -19.58 7.38 21.00
CA GLY A 237 -20.42 7.23 19.81
C GLY A 237 -21.68 6.40 20.06
N ARG A 238 -21.57 5.32 20.86
CA ARG A 238 -22.74 4.53 21.30
C ARG A 238 -23.68 5.34 22.20
N GLU A 239 -23.16 6.17 23.10
CA GLU A 239 -23.98 7.05 23.96
C GLU A 239 -24.79 8.06 23.13
N LYS A 240 -24.17 8.72 22.14
CA LYS A 240 -24.85 9.65 21.22
C LYS A 240 -25.95 8.98 20.37
N ASN A 241 -25.76 7.72 19.97
CA ASN A 241 -26.78 6.96 19.24
C ASN A 241 -27.95 6.49 20.14
N ILE A 242 -27.74 6.35 21.45
CA ILE A 242 -28.81 6.02 22.41
C ILE A 242 -29.65 7.27 22.72
N GLU A 243 -29.01 8.44 22.90
CA GLU A 243 -29.69 9.72 23.14
C GLU A 243 -30.57 10.16 21.96
N THR A 244 -30.07 10.03 20.73
CA THR A 244 -30.86 10.37 19.53
C THR A 244 -32.06 9.44 19.29
N ASN A 245 -32.06 8.24 19.88
CA ASN A 245 -33.16 7.26 19.77
C ASN A 245 -34.17 7.40 20.92
N SER A 246 -33.74 7.88 22.10
CA SER A 246 -34.63 8.19 23.22
C SER A 246 -35.39 9.51 23.01
N GLU A 247 -34.76 10.52 22.41
CA GLU A 247 -35.43 11.79 22.05
C GLU A 247 -36.52 11.62 20.97
N LYS A 248 -36.36 10.67 20.05
CA LYS A 248 -37.39 10.34 19.06
C LYS A 248 -38.57 9.54 19.63
N LYS A 249 -38.38 8.83 20.75
CA LYS A 249 -39.43 8.07 21.44
C LYS A 249 -40.20 8.87 22.49
N ALA A 250 -39.69 10.04 22.89
CA ALA A 250 -40.22 10.83 24.01
C ALA A 250 -41.06 12.05 23.59
N ARG A 251 -41.58 12.14 22.34
CA ARG A 251 -42.63 13.14 22.03
C ARG A 251 -43.98 12.62 22.54
N PRO A 252 -44.56 13.18 23.62
CA PRO A 252 -45.88 12.79 24.06
C PRO A 252 -46.89 13.40 23.09
N PHE A 253 -47.80 12.57 22.58
CA PHE A 253 -49.02 13.05 21.93
C PHE A 253 -49.75 13.99 22.90
N ALA A 254 -49.73 15.29 22.60
CA ALA A 254 -50.62 16.24 23.25
C ALA A 254 -52.03 16.07 22.65
N PRO A 255 -53.10 15.98 23.46
CA PRO A 255 -54.46 15.90 22.94
C PRO A 255 -54.92 17.28 22.46
N GLU A 256 -55.27 17.37 21.19
CA GLU A 256 -55.95 18.55 20.62
C GLU A 256 -57.33 18.72 21.28
N ARG A 257 -57.62 19.97 21.69
CA ARG A 257 -58.94 20.43 22.13
C ARG A 257 -59.64 21.12 20.98
#